data_AF-A0A969WT57-F1
#
_entry.id   AF-A0A969WT57-F1
#
_cell.length_a   1.000
_cell.length_b   1.000
_cell.length_c   1.000
_cell.angle_alpha   90.00
_cell.angle_beta   90.00
_cell.angle_gamma   90.00
#
_symmetry.space_group_name_H-M   'P 1'
#
loop_
_entity.id
_entity.type
_entity.pdbx_description
1 polymer ?
#
loop_
_entity_poly.entity_id
_entity_poly.type
_entity_poly.pdbx_seq_one_letter_code
_entity_poly.pdbx_strand_id
1 'polypeptide(L)'
;MSRNNKSTLRIFRAFILGILILSPALLVAQNRSLPILEANPDARSMAMGNVSLMSTDRNYRYVNPSSIFYNADRYSASINGTVFPKNDDVSGRLLY
;
A
#
# COMPACT_ATOMS: atom_id res chain seq x y z
N MET A 1 -44.35 -25.38 -23.52
CA MET A 1 -43.57 -24.13 -23.39
C MET A 1 -42.76 -24.15 -22.08
N SER A 2 -41.72 -25.01 -21.96
CA SER A 2 -40.97 -25.20 -20.70
C SER A 2 -39.57 -25.79 -20.96
N ARG A 3 -38.78 -25.15 -21.83
CA ARG A 3 -37.39 -25.58 -22.12
C ARG A 3 -36.36 -24.47 -21.89
N ASN A 4 -36.80 -23.20 -21.85
CA ASN A 4 -35.92 -22.04 -21.67
C ASN A 4 -35.49 -21.79 -20.21
N ASN A 5 -36.28 -22.13 -19.19
CA ASN A 5 -35.93 -21.86 -17.78
C ASN A 5 -34.61 -22.53 -17.37
N LYS A 6 -34.39 -23.78 -17.83
CA LYS A 6 -33.20 -24.55 -17.44
C LYS A 6 -31.90 -23.99 -18.04
N SER A 7 -31.94 -23.35 -19.20
CA SER A 7 -30.74 -22.73 -19.79
C SER A 7 -30.41 -21.40 -19.12
N THR A 8 -31.41 -20.56 -18.83
CA THR A 8 -31.21 -19.31 -18.08
C THR A 8 -30.68 -19.56 -16.68
N LEU A 9 -31.16 -20.60 -16.00
CA LEU A 9 -30.66 -20.99 -14.67
C LEU A 9 -29.19 -21.44 -14.70
N ARG A 10 -28.75 -22.10 -15.79
CA ARG A 10 -27.34 -22.51 -15.97
C ARG A 10 -26.43 -21.30 -16.19
N ILE A 11 -26.88 -20.33 -16.98
CA ILE A 11 -26.15 -19.09 -17.23
C ILE A 11 -26.01 -18.28 -15.93
N PHE A 12 -27.09 -18.16 -15.16
CA PHE A 12 -27.08 -17.44 -13.88
C PHE A 12 -26.13 -18.07 -12.85
N ARG A 13 -26.11 -19.42 -12.78
CA ARG A 13 -25.16 -20.17 -11.94
C ARG A 13 -23.71 -19.97 -12.38
N ALA A 14 -23.44 -19.96 -13.68
CA ALA A 14 -22.10 -19.71 -14.21
C ALA A 14 -21.62 -18.29 -13.87
N PHE A 15 -22.52 -17.30 -13.91
CA PHE A 15 -22.21 -15.93 -13.55
C PHE A 15 -21.86 -15.78 -12.05
N ILE A 16 -22.64 -16.41 -11.17
CA ILE A 16 -22.36 -16.44 -9.72
C ILE A 16 -21.02 -17.12 -9.43
N LEU A 17 -20.72 -18.23 -10.10
CA LEU A 17 -19.42 -18.91 -9.95
C LEU A 17 -18.27 -18.03 -10.45
N GLY A 18 -18.45 -17.30 -11.55
CA GLY A 18 -17.45 -16.36 -12.04
C GLY A 18 -17.12 -15.25 -11.03
N ILE A 19 -18.14 -14.67 -10.39
CA ILE A 19 -17.96 -13.66 -9.34
C ILE A 19 -17.28 -14.26 -8.10
N LEU A 20 -17.67 -15.47 -7.70
CA LEU A 20 -17.09 -16.16 -6.53
C LEU A 20 -15.59 -16.46 -6.74
N ILE A 21 -15.18 -16.80 -7.95
CA ILE A 21 -13.78 -17.10 -8.28
C ILE A 21 -12.94 -15.83 -8.41
N LEU A 22 -13.54 -14.71 -8.86
CA LEU A 22 -12.84 -13.43 -9.01
C LEU A 22 -12.66 -12.68 -7.67
N SER A 23 -13.57 -12.89 -6.72
CA SER A 23 -13.55 -12.34 -5.36
C SER A 23 -12.21 -12.47 -4.61
N PRO A 24 -11.59 -13.67 -4.48
CA PRO A 24 -10.35 -13.82 -3.72
C PRO A 24 -9.15 -13.12 -4.38
N ALA A 25 -9.15 -12.94 -5.69
CA ALA A 25 -8.06 -12.27 -6.40
C ALA A 25 -7.97 -10.76 -6.07
N LEU A 26 -9.12 -10.12 -5.81
CA LEU A 26 -9.18 -8.72 -5.38
C LEU A 26 -8.68 -8.54 -3.94
N LEU A 27 -8.83 -9.55 -3.08
CA LEU A 27 -8.40 -9.50 -1.69
C LEU A 27 -6.87 -9.61 -1.55
N VAL A 28 -6.23 -10.45 -2.38
CA VAL A 28 -4.76 -10.61 -2.40
C VAL A 28 -4.06 -9.35 -2.92
N ALA A 29 -4.72 -8.53 -3.75
CA ALA A 29 -4.21 -7.22 -4.16
C ALA A 29 -4.19 -6.18 -3.03
N GLN A 30 -4.93 -6.39 -1.93
CA GLN A 30 -4.91 -5.55 -0.73
C GLN A 30 -3.91 -6.06 0.32
N ASN A 31 -3.06 -7.04 -0.01
CA ASN A 31 -2.01 -7.49 0.89
C ASN A 31 -1.02 -6.34 1.08
N ARG A 32 -1.27 -5.52 2.11
CA ARG A 32 -0.51 -4.31 2.42
C ARG A 32 0.97 -4.65 2.45
N SER A 33 1.77 -3.79 1.83
CA SER A 33 3.21 -3.77 2.03
C SER A 33 3.53 -3.86 3.51
N LEU A 34 4.67 -4.47 3.85
CA LEU A 34 5.17 -4.46 5.23
C LEU A 34 5.05 -3.02 5.77
N PRO A 35 4.35 -2.77 6.90
CA PRO A 35 4.07 -1.40 7.36
C PRO A 35 5.31 -0.53 7.53
N ILE A 36 6.48 -1.16 7.77
CA ILE A 36 7.77 -0.48 7.82
C ILE A 36 8.21 0.16 6.49
N LEU A 37 7.70 -0.32 5.36
CA LEU A 37 7.95 0.24 4.03
C LEU A 37 7.03 1.42 3.71
N GLU A 38 5.91 1.53 4.42
CA GLU A 38 4.99 2.67 4.35
C GLU A 38 5.44 3.81 5.28
N ALA A 39 6.30 3.51 6.24
CA ALA A 39 6.94 4.50 7.09
C ALA A 39 7.91 5.34 6.26
N ASN A 40 7.65 6.64 6.23
CA ASN A 40 8.49 7.57 5.51
C ASN A 40 9.80 7.78 6.26
N PRO A 41 10.95 7.48 5.63
CA PRO A 41 12.22 7.60 6.31
C PRO A 41 12.67 9.06 6.43
N ASP A 42 12.09 10.00 5.66
CA ASP A 42 12.52 11.39 5.62
C ASP A 42 11.83 12.26 6.69
N ALA A 43 12.61 12.84 7.60
CA ALA A 43 12.09 13.63 8.71
C ALA A 43 11.32 14.88 8.26
N ARG A 44 11.74 15.52 7.15
CA ARG A 44 11.03 16.70 6.60
C ARG A 44 9.67 16.26 6.06
N SER A 45 9.62 15.22 5.24
CA SER A 45 8.36 14.70 4.70
C SER A 45 7.41 14.20 5.80
N MET A 46 7.94 13.55 6.85
CA MET A 46 7.18 13.18 8.04
C MET A 46 6.60 14.40 8.76
N ALA A 47 7.40 15.44 9.01
CA ALA A 47 6.97 16.68 9.67
C ALA A 47 5.90 17.43 8.87
N MET A 48 5.85 17.24 7.56
CA MET A 48 4.85 17.83 6.66
C MET A 48 3.55 17.02 6.55
N GLY A 49 3.34 16.03 7.42
CA GLY A 49 2.15 15.18 7.38
C GLY A 49 2.28 14.01 6.40
N ASN A 50 3.50 13.49 6.26
CA ASN A 50 3.83 12.35 5.40
C ASN A 50 3.60 12.59 3.89
N VAL A 51 3.96 13.78 3.41
CA VAL A 51 3.75 14.17 2.01
C VAL A 51 4.85 13.58 1.11
N SER A 52 4.51 12.55 0.34
CA SER A 52 5.43 11.84 -0.55
C SER A 52 5.70 12.55 -1.90
N LEU A 53 4.89 13.52 -2.31
CA LEU A 53 5.00 14.14 -3.65
C LEU A 53 5.94 15.38 -3.71
N MET A 54 6.48 15.82 -2.57
CA MET A 54 7.31 17.02 -2.52
C MET A 54 8.75 16.77 -3.02
N SER A 55 9.44 17.83 -3.44
CA SER A 55 10.89 17.79 -3.66
C SER A 55 11.59 17.41 -2.36
N THR A 56 12.30 16.28 -2.36
CA THR A 56 13.10 15.84 -1.23
C THR A 56 14.57 15.88 -1.59
N ASP A 57 15.40 16.45 -0.73
CA ASP A 57 16.83 16.60 -0.99
C ASP A 57 17.59 15.30 -0.67
N ARG A 58 16.95 14.37 0.07
CA ARG A 58 17.50 13.09 0.55
C ARG A 58 16.41 12.01 0.56
N ASN A 59 16.79 10.73 0.64
CA ASN A 59 15.86 9.58 0.69
C ASN A 59 14.81 9.53 -0.45
N TYR A 60 15.08 10.17 -1.59
CA TYR A 60 14.17 10.22 -2.74
C TYR A 60 13.73 8.82 -3.22
N ARG A 61 14.55 7.79 -3.03
CA ARG A 61 14.20 6.40 -3.37
C ARG A 61 12.95 5.90 -2.62
N TYR A 62 12.73 6.38 -1.41
CA TYR A 62 11.64 5.94 -0.53
C TYR A 62 10.50 6.95 -0.43
N VAL A 63 10.73 8.20 -0.81
CA VAL A 63 9.72 9.28 -0.74
C VAL A 63 9.22 9.67 -2.13
N ASN A 64 10.12 10.09 -3.02
CA ASN A 64 9.78 10.52 -4.38
C ASN A 64 10.96 10.28 -5.35
N PRO A 65 10.99 9.18 -6.12
CA PRO A 65 12.08 8.91 -7.04
C PRO A 65 12.28 9.99 -8.10
N SER A 66 11.22 10.73 -8.46
CA SER A 66 11.32 11.80 -9.46
C SER A 66 12.09 13.04 -8.98
N SER A 67 12.27 13.19 -7.66
CA SER A 67 13.02 14.31 -7.08
C SER A 67 14.53 14.29 -7.38
N ILE A 68 15.04 13.19 -7.95
CA ILE A 68 16.43 13.09 -8.45
C ILE A 68 16.71 14.17 -9.51
N PHE A 69 15.73 14.47 -10.36
CA PHE A 69 15.91 15.41 -11.47
C PHE A 69 15.86 16.88 -11.05
N TYR A 70 15.37 17.15 -9.85
CA TYR A 70 15.19 18.51 -9.34
C TYR A 70 16.23 18.89 -8.28
N ASN A 71 17.09 17.96 -7.87
CA ASN A 71 18.17 18.21 -6.93
C ASN A 71 19.47 18.63 -7.60
N ALA A 72 20.16 19.61 -7.01
CA ALA A 72 21.49 20.04 -7.45
C ALA A 72 22.62 19.13 -6.91
N ASP A 73 22.35 18.39 -5.83
CA ASP A 73 23.35 17.55 -5.17
C ASP A 73 23.54 16.21 -5.90
N ARG A 74 24.78 15.94 -6.34
CA ARG A 74 25.14 14.69 -7.02
C ARG A 74 25.29 13.49 -6.08
N TYR A 75 25.62 13.73 -4.80
CA TYR A 75 25.82 12.70 -3.80
C TYR A 75 25.20 13.13 -2.48
N SER A 76 24.34 12.29 -1.92
CA SER A 76 23.65 12.55 -0.66
C SER A 76 23.57 11.25 0.12
N ALA A 77 23.97 11.29 1.39
CA ALA A 77 23.89 10.17 2.32
C ALA A 77 23.17 10.65 3.59
N SER A 78 22.20 9.87 4.04
CA SER A 78 21.38 10.17 5.21
C SER A 78 21.20 8.91 6.05
N ILE A 79 21.26 9.08 7.38
CA ILE A 79 20.96 8.04 8.36
C ILE A 79 19.83 8.59 9.22
N ASN A 80 18.69 7.91 9.19
CA ASN A 80 17.47 8.38 9.82
C ASN A 80 16.95 7.31 10.79
N GLY A 81 16.35 7.74 11.89
CA GLY A 81 15.75 6.87 12.90
C GLY A 81 14.47 7.50 13.44
N THR A 82 13.46 6.67 13.68
CA THR A 82 12.16 7.09 14.22
C THR A 82 11.98 6.51 15.62
N VAL A 83 11.54 7.35 16.56
CA VAL A 83 11.21 6.92 17.93
C VAL A 83 9.69 6.82 18.02
N PHE A 84 9.20 5.63 18.33
CA PHE A 84 7.77 5.39 18.55
C PHE A 84 7.46 5.48 20.05
N PRO A 85 6.42 6.23 20.46
CA PRO A 85 5.99 6.23 21.86
C PRO A 85 5.54 4.82 22.27
N LYS A 86 5.80 4.47 23.54
CA LYS A 86 5.37 3.19 24.10
C LYS A 86 3.85 3.22 24.23
N ASN A 87 3.16 2.35 23.48
CA ASN A 87 1.73 2.12 23.65
C ASN A 87 1.55 1.11 24.78
N ASP A 88 1.13 1.57 25.96
CA ASP A 88 0.96 0.72 27.15
C ASP A 88 -0.26 -0.24 27.03
N ASP A 89 -1.14 -0.04 26.05
CA ASP A 89 -2.37 -0.82 25.84
C ASP A 89 -2.22 -2.05 24.90
N VAL A 90 -1.01 -2.34 24.40
CA VAL A 90 -0.80 -3.47 23.47
C VAL A 90 0.02 -4.57 24.13
N SER A 91 -0.64 -5.45 24.87
CA SER A 91 -0.09 -6.76 25.25
C SER A 91 -0.32 -7.76 24.11
N GLY A 92 0.59 -7.79 23.14
CA GLY A 92 0.48 -8.70 22.00
C GLY A 92 1.42 -8.36 20.85
N ARG A 93 1.53 -9.31 19.91
CA ARG A 93 2.47 -9.31 18.78
C ARG A 93 2.51 -7.96 18.06
N LEU A 94 3.70 -7.35 18.06
CA LEU A 94 4.04 -6.18 17.25
C LEU A 94 3.65 -6.46 15.79
N LEU A 95 3.09 -5.45 15.12
CA LEU A 95 2.27 -5.50 13.90
C LEU A 95 0.77 -5.64 14.22
N TYR A 96 0.13 -4.54 14.60
CA TYR A 96 -0.74 -3.73 13.72
C TYR A 96 -1.08 -2.41 14.40
#